data_AF-A0A2W7B4F0-F1
#
_entry.id   AF-A0A2W7B4F0-F1
#
_cell.length_a   1.000
_cell.length_b   1.000
_cell.length_c   1.000
_cell.angle_alpha   90.00
_cell.angle_beta   90.00
_cell.angle_gamma   90.00
#
_symmetry.space_group_name_H-M   'P 1'
#
loop_
_entity.id
_entity.type
_entity.pdbx_description
1 polymer ?
#
loop_
_entity_poly.entity_id
_entity_poly.type
_entity_poly.pdbx_seq_one_letter_code
_entity_poly.pdbx_strand_id
1 'polypeptide(L)'
;MNNLDFDNMTIDQLTVALDLDEEEWELLESIENDEWVSISNEKEEINRLRQMAIADRSRQKIEINLSMQDTNKIYDLAEQFQKPVSNLAQEIIHRYLGGELIEKM
;
A
#
# COMPACT_ATOMS: atom_id res chain seq x y z
N MET A 1 18.88 -3.30 -29.12
CA MET A 1 17.65 -2.68 -28.58
C MET A 1 17.11 -1.79 -29.68
N ASN A 2 15.97 -2.15 -30.25
CA ASN A 2 15.32 -1.28 -31.25
C ASN A 2 14.86 -0.03 -30.51
N ASN A 3 15.23 1.16 -31.01
CA ASN A 3 14.62 2.41 -30.57
C ASN A 3 13.19 2.40 -31.11
N LEU A 4 12.26 1.92 -30.29
CA LEU A 4 10.82 2.04 -30.54
C LEU A 4 10.46 3.51 -30.30
N ASP A 5 9.96 4.15 -31.35
CA ASP A 5 9.42 5.51 -31.28
C ASP A 5 7.96 5.42 -30.83
N PHE A 6 7.76 5.41 -29.51
CA PHE A 6 6.45 5.24 -28.88
C PHE A 6 5.49 6.38 -29.21
N ASP A 7 6.00 7.58 -29.52
CA ASP A 7 5.21 8.77 -29.79
C ASP A 7 4.45 8.70 -31.13
N ASN A 8 4.82 7.76 -32.00
CA ASN A 8 4.23 7.57 -33.34
C ASN A 8 3.55 6.21 -33.52
N MET A 9 3.30 5.48 -32.44
CA MET A 9 2.64 4.16 -32.47
C MET A 9 1.14 4.28 -32.18
N THR A 10 0.37 3.48 -32.89
CA THR A 10 -1.05 3.27 -32.59
C THR A 10 -1.21 2.38 -31.34
N ILE A 11 -2.37 2.43 -30.69
CA ILE A 11 -2.68 1.60 -29.50
C ILE A 11 -2.46 0.10 -29.80
N ASP A 12 -2.86 -0.38 -30.98
CA ASP A 12 -2.63 -1.77 -31.41
C ASP A 12 -1.13 -2.12 -31.49
N GLN A 13 -0.30 -1.18 -31.94
CA GLN A 13 1.15 -1.35 -32.01
C GLN A 13 1.82 -1.29 -30.64
N LEU A 14 1.32 -0.44 -29.74
CA LEU A 14 1.78 -0.36 -28.34
C LEU A 14 1.46 -1.65 -27.58
N THR A 15 0.26 -2.20 -27.76
CA THR A 15 -0.21 -3.43 -27.12
C THR A 15 0.70 -4.61 -27.45
N VAL A 16 1.05 -4.79 -28.73
CA VAL A 16 1.95 -5.87 -29.18
C VAL A 16 3.40 -5.63 -28.76
N ALA A 17 3.84 -4.38 -28.67
CA ALA A 17 5.21 -4.05 -28.28
C ALA A 17 5.46 -4.16 -26.76
N LEU A 18 4.43 -3.90 -25.95
CA LEU A 18 4.49 -3.89 -24.49
C LEU A 18 3.91 -5.14 -23.82
N ASP A 19 3.28 -6.03 -24.60
CA ASP A 19 2.63 -7.27 -24.11
C ASP A 19 1.64 -6.98 -22.97
N LEU A 20 0.78 -5.97 -23.20
CA LEU A 20 -0.19 -5.50 -22.22
C LEU A 20 -1.27 -6.56 -21.97
N ASP A 21 -1.65 -6.72 -20.70
CA ASP A 21 -2.85 -7.50 -20.38
C ASP A 21 -4.15 -6.71 -20.64
N GLU A 22 -5.30 -7.36 -20.45
CA GLU A 22 -6.62 -6.79 -20.73
C GLU A 22 -6.91 -5.54 -19.86
N GLU A 23 -6.51 -5.55 -18.59
CA GLU A 23 -6.71 -4.41 -17.67
C GLU A 23 -5.82 -3.23 -18.06
N GLU A 24 -4.56 -3.50 -18.39
CA GLU A 24 -3.60 -2.49 -18.85
C GLU A 24 -4.04 -1.85 -20.17
N TRP A 25 -4.60 -2.64 -21.09
CA TRP A 25 -5.14 -2.16 -22.35
C TRP A 25 -6.35 -1.24 -22.15
N GLU A 26 -7.32 -1.64 -21.34
CA GLU A 26 -8.51 -0.82 -21.02
C GLU A 26 -8.10 0.51 -20.37
N LEU A 27 -7.12 0.49 -19.47
CA LEU A 27 -6.59 1.70 -18.86
C LEU A 27 -5.97 2.64 -19.90
N LEU A 28 -5.16 2.11 -20.82
CA LEU A 28 -4.53 2.89 -21.88
C LEU A 28 -5.59 3.51 -22.81
N GLU A 29 -6.59 2.74 -23.23
CA GLU A 29 -7.67 3.21 -24.09
C GLU A 29 -8.47 4.34 -23.42
N SER A 30 -8.78 4.21 -22.12
CA SER A 30 -9.52 5.25 -21.37
C SER A 30 -8.75 6.58 -21.28
N ILE A 31 -7.41 6.55 -21.25
CA ILE A 31 -6.57 7.76 -21.25
C ILE A 31 -6.60 8.42 -22.63
N GLU A 32 -6.41 7.64 -23.70
CA GLU A 32 -6.42 8.13 -25.09
C GLU A 32 -7.80 8.68 -25.51
N ASN A 33 -8.87 8.15 -24.92
CA ASN A 33 -10.24 8.62 -25.14
C ASN A 33 -10.63 9.85 -24.30
N ASP A 34 -9.68 10.51 -23.63
CA ASP A 34 -9.90 11.68 -22.76
C ASP A 34 -10.93 11.43 -21.63
N GLU A 35 -11.09 10.17 -21.19
CA GLU A 35 -12.05 9.83 -20.13
C GLU A 35 -11.59 10.34 -18.75
N TRP A 36 -10.29 10.58 -18.60
CA TRP A 36 -9.67 11.07 -17.37
C TRP A 36 -9.64 12.58 -17.34
N VAL A 37 -10.49 13.17 -16.50
CA VAL A 37 -10.54 14.62 -16.26
C VAL A 37 -9.83 15.01 -14.97
N SER A 38 -9.09 16.12 -14.98
CA SER A 38 -8.43 16.62 -13.78
C SER A 38 -9.44 17.06 -12.72
N ILE A 39 -9.15 16.71 -11.47
CA ILE A 39 -9.94 17.11 -10.31
C ILE A 39 -9.65 18.57 -9.94
N SER A 40 -10.67 19.27 -9.46
CA SER A 40 -10.59 20.71 -9.14
C SER A 40 -9.50 21.10 -8.13
N ASN A 41 -9.09 20.19 -7.24
CA ASN A 41 -8.08 20.38 -6.19
C ASN A 41 -6.80 19.55 -6.44
N GLU A 42 -6.43 19.34 -7.70
CA GLU A 42 -5.31 18.48 -8.14
C GLU A 42 -4.04 18.62 -7.29
N LYS A 43 -3.55 19.85 -7.06
CA LYS A 43 -2.31 20.08 -6.29
C LYS A 43 -2.41 19.62 -4.84
N GLU A 44 -3.58 19.80 -4.22
CA GLU A 44 -3.82 19.39 -2.84
C GLU A 44 -3.87 17.87 -2.74
N GLU A 45 -4.59 17.22 -3.66
CA GLU A 45 -4.72 15.77 -3.66
C GLU A 45 -3.40 15.08 -4.00
N ILE A 46 -2.62 15.59 -4.97
CA ILE A 46 -1.27 15.10 -5.26
C ILE A 46 -0.38 15.22 -4.01
N ASN A 47 -0.46 16.33 -3.28
CA ASN A 47 0.31 16.51 -2.05
C ASN A 47 -0.15 15.54 -0.96
N ARG A 48 -1.46 15.33 -0.80
CA ARG A 48 -2.04 14.35 0.14
C ARG A 48 -1.55 12.94 -0.15
N LEU A 49 -1.66 12.50 -1.41
CA LEU A 49 -1.22 11.17 -1.85
C LEU A 49 0.30 11.00 -1.69
N ARG A 50 1.10 12.02 -1.99
CA ARG A 50 2.55 11.99 -1.74
C ARG A 50 2.88 11.82 -0.26
N GLN A 51 2.22 12.57 0.62
CA GLN A 51 2.45 12.45 2.07
C GLN A 51 2.06 11.05 2.57
N MET A 52 0.94 10.49 2.09
CA MET A 52 0.55 9.11 2.39
C MET A 52 1.60 8.11 1.92
N ALA A 53 2.10 8.23 0.67
CA ALA A 53 3.14 7.36 0.14
C ALA A 53 4.47 7.48 0.91
N ILE A 54 4.86 8.68 1.33
CA ILE A 54 6.05 8.91 2.16
C ILE A 54 5.89 8.28 3.55
N ALA A 55 4.73 8.49 4.18
CA ALA A 55 4.42 7.88 5.47
C ALA A 55 4.46 6.36 5.39
N ASP A 56 3.95 5.78 4.29
CA ASP A 56 3.99 4.35 4.05
C ASP A 56 5.42 3.82 3.84
N ARG A 57 6.25 4.53 3.07
CA ARG A 57 7.69 4.22 2.92
C ARG A 57 8.48 4.36 4.21
N SER A 58 8.05 5.22 5.12
CA SER A 58 8.73 5.46 6.39
C SER A 58 8.44 4.41 7.47
N ARG A 59 7.58 3.42 7.18
CA ARG A 59 7.29 2.32 8.11
C ARG A 59 8.55 1.47 8.32
N GLN A 60 9.01 1.43 9.57
CA GLN A 60 10.10 0.55 9.99
C GLN A 60 9.54 -0.77 10.52
N LYS A 61 10.20 -1.88 10.20
CA LYS A 61 9.87 -3.21 10.70
C LYS A 61 10.87 -3.62 11.79
N ILE A 62 10.37 -4.27 12.82
CA ILE A 62 11.18 -4.94 13.83
C ILE A 62 10.83 -6.44 13.83
N GLU A 63 11.84 -7.29 13.90
CA GLU A 63 11.65 -8.73 14.12
C GLU A 63 11.74 -9.01 15.62
N ILE A 64 10.79 -9.78 16.13
CA ILE A 64 10.71 -10.14 17.55
C ILE A 64 10.69 -11.66 17.69
N ASN A 65 11.54 -12.18 18.57
CA ASN A 65 11.49 -13.59 18.97
C ASN A 65 10.71 -13.67 20.28
N LEU A 66 9.61 -14.41 20.27
CA LEU A 66 8.76 -14.62 21.44
C LEU A 66 8.80 -16.08 21.87
N SER A 67 8.51 -16.34 23.15
CA SER A 67 8.27 -17.69 23.61
C SER A 67 7.02 -18.27 22.94
N MET A 68 6.92 -19.60 22.84
CA MET A 68 5.72 -20.25 22.30
C MET A 68 4.48 -19.90 23.13
N GLN A 69 4.64 -19.77 24.45
CA GLN A 69 3.55 -19.39 25.36
C GLN A 69 3.03 -17.98 25.07
N ASP A 70 3.92 -17.01 24.86
CA ASP A 70 3.51 -15.63 24.59
C ASP A 70 2.91 -15.48 23.20
N THR A 71 3.47 -16.20 22.24
CA THR A 71 2.96 -16.27 20.87
C THR A 71 1.51 -16.74 20.87
N ASN A 72 1.21 -17.86 21.53
CA ASN A 72 -0.16 -18.39 21.61
C ASN A 72 -1.13 -17.40 22.25
N LYS A 73 -0.74 -16.76 23.36
CA LYS A 73 -1.58 -15.74 24.01
C LYS A 73 -1.91 -14.57 23.08
N ILE A 74 -0.95 -14.13 22.26
CA ILE A 74 -1.19 -13.05 21.29
C ILE A 74 -2.18 -13.51 20.21
N TYR A 75 -2.06 -14.74 19.71
CA TYR A 75 -3.02 -15.31 18.75
C TYR A 75 -4.44 -15.39 19.35
N ASP A 76 -4.58 -15.90 20.57
CA ASP A 76 -5.86 -16.01 21.25
C ASP A 76 -6.52 -14.63 21.43
N LEU A 77 -5.73 -13.62 21.83
CA LEU A 77 -6.23 -12.24 21.97
C LEU A 77 -6.62 -11.64 20.61
N ALA A 78 -5.84 -11.89 19.57
CA ALA A 78 -6.12 -11.38 18.21
C ALA A 78 -7.45 -11.96 17.68
N GLU A 79 -7.69 -13.25 17.91
CA GLU A 79 -8.96 -13.90 17.60
C GLU A 79 -10.12 -13.31 18.42
N GLN A 80 -9.94 -13.15 19.73
CA GLN A 80 -10.94 -12.55 20.61
C GLN A 80 -11.37 -11.15 20.16
N PHE A 81 -10.40 -10.32 19.75
CA PHE A 81 -10.67 -8.96 19.26
C PHE A 81 -11.04 -8.90 17.77
N GLN A 82 -11.07 -10.03 17.07
CA GLN A 82 -11.29 -10.15 15.61
C GLN A 82 -10.36 -9.22 14.81
N LYS A 83 -9.08 -9.21 15.18
CA LYS A 83 -8.04 -8.37 14.57
C LYS A 83 -6.88 -9.23 14.07
N PRO A 84 -6.18 -8.80 13.00
CA PRO A 84 -4.90 -9.40 12.64
C PRO A 84 -3.89 -9.31 13.80
N VAL A 85 -3.08 -10.35 13.97
CA VAL A 85 -2.03 -10.42 15.01
C VAL A 85 -1.07 -9.24 14.92
N SER A 86 -0.67 -8.85 13.71
CA SER A 86 0.19 -7.68 13.48
C SER A 86 -0.43 -6.38 13.99
N ASN A 87 -1.74 -6.20 13.78
CA ASN A 87 -2.45 -4.99 14.19
C ASN A 87 -2.60 -4.95 15.71
N LEU A 88 -2.93 -6.08 16.33
CA LEU A 88 -2.99 -6.17 17.79
C LEU A 88 -1.61 -5.91 18.42
N ALA A 89 -0.55 -6.52 17.89
CA ALA A 89 0.81 -6.30 18.36
C ALA A 89 1.23 -4.82 18.23
N GLN A 90 0.93 -4.19 17.09
CA GLN A 90 1.16 -2.76 16.88
C GLN A 90 0.40 -1.90 17.91
N GLU A 91 -0.88 -2.21 18.16
CA GLU A 91 -1.71 -1.49 19.13
C GLU A 91 -1.14 -1.61 20.55
N ILE A 92 -0.75 -2.82 20.97
CA ILE A 92 -0.14 -3.05 22.29
C ILE A 92 1.15 -2.25 22.43
N ILE A 93 2.05 -2.33 21.44
CA ILE A 93 3.33 -1.60 21.46
C ILE A 93 3.07 -0.09 21.52
N HIS A 94 2.14 0.43 20.71
CA HIS A 94 1.80 1.84 20.70
C HIS A 94 1.28 2.32 22.07
N ARG A 95 0.34 1.59 22.66
CA ARG A 95 -0.25 1.91 23.96
C ARG A 95 0.75 1.79 25.11
N TYR A 96 1.69 0.84 25.03
CA TYR A 96 2.78 0.72 25.99
C TYR A 96 3.74 1.91 25.91
N LEU A 97 4.22 2.25 24.71
CA LEU A 97 5.10 3.41 24.51
C LEU A 97 4.40 4.74 24.84
N GLY A 98 3.09 4.81 24.66
CA GLY A 98 2.25 5.96 25.05
C GLY A 98 1.94 6.07 26.54
N GLY A 99 2.30 5.07 27.36
CA GLY A 99 2.07 5.06 28.81
C GLY A 99 0.66 4.65 29.24
N GLU A 100 -0.19 4.20 28.32
CA GLU A 100 -1.53 3.70 28.64
C GLU A 100 -1.50 2.28 29.26
N LEU A 101 -0.47 1.50 28.90
CA LEU A 101 -0.22 0.20 29.51
C LEU A 101 0.87 0.35 30.58
N ILE A 102 0.48 0.13 31.83
CA ILE A 102 1.39 0.18 32.98
C ILE A 102 1.91 -1.22 33.26
N GLU A 103 3.24 -1.36 33.32
CA GLU A 103 3.88 -2.60 33.77
C GLU A 103 3.50 -2.89 35.22
N LYS A 104 2.90 -4.06 35.45
CA LYS A 104 2.70 -4.57 36.80
C LYS A 104 3.91 -5.41 37.17
N MET A 105 4.84 -4.77 37.89
CA MET A 105 5.97 -5.41 38.57
C MET A 105 5.50 -6.31 39.71
#